data_AF-A0A3D3ES06-F1
#
_entry.id   AF-A0A3D3ES06-F1
#
_cell.length_a   1.000
_cell.length_b   1.000
_cell.length_c   1.000
_cell.angle_alpha   90.00
_cell.angle_beta   90.00
_cell.angle_gamma   90.00
#
_symmetry.space_group_name_H-M   'P 1'
#
loop_
_entity.id
_entity.type
_entity.pdbx_description
1 polymer ?
#
loop_
_entity_poly.entity_id
_entity_poly.type
_entity_poly.pdbx_seq_one_letter_code
_entity_poly.pdbx_strand_id
1 'polypeptide(L)'
;MVRKSKTLYIVLCELIVLSLLSSFIIKQSLNTEAAFRSAAYDKEKDFIKWVSFDVSCKALDKAYQYDVNSQTEEIPLNWIELLAYLGAKYGGDFSRYKEKHMTELVKKLQSKEETMESLTKDM
;
A
#
# COMPACT_ATOMS: atom_id res chain seq x y z
N MET A 1 77.22 3.29 3.24
CA MET A 1 76.10 2.60 3.91
C MET A 1 74.78 3.40 3.93
N VAL A 2 74.56 4.37 3.04
CA VAL A 2 73.37 5.27 3.06
C VAL A 2 72.33 4.92 1.97
N ARG A 3 72.69 4.09 1.00
CA ARG A 3 71.85 3.77 -0.17
C ARG A 3 70.76 2.73 0.13
N LYS A 4 71.01 1.80 1.06
CA LYS A 4 70.05 0.74 1.46
C LYS A 4 68.85 1.29 2.24
N SER A 5 69.06 2.26 3.13
CA SER A 5 67.97 2.87 3.92
C SER A 5 67.02 3.67 3.05
N LYS A 6 67.52 4.45 2.07
CA LYS A 6 66.68 5.21 1.13
C LYS A 6 65.79 4.30 0.27
N THR A 7 66.31 3.19 -0.25
CA THR A 7 65.50 2.21 -0.98
C THR A 7 64.45 1.56 -0.08
N LEU A 8 64.79 1.29 1.19
CA LEU A 8 63.86 0.71 2.17
C LEU A 8 62.70 1.67 2.50
N TYR A 9 62.97 2.98 2.62
CA TYR A 9 61.93 4.00 2.79
C TYR A 9 61.04 4.15 1.54
N ILE A 10 61.60 4.02 0.33
CA ILE A 10 60.82 4.07 -0.92
C ILE A 10 59.84 2.89 -0.99
N VAL A 11 60.31 1.68 -0.71
CA VAL A 11 59.46 0.46 -0.69
C VAL A 11 58.39 0.55 0.40
N LEU A 12 58.72 1.10 1.57
CA LEU A 12 57.75 1.30 2.65
C LEU A 12 56.66 2.32 2.24
N CYS A 13 57.04 3.43 1.62
CA CYS A 13 56.07 4.41 1.10
C CYS A 13 55.16 3.80 0.03
N GLU A 14 55.70 2.99 -0.88
CA GLU A 14 54.92 2.30 -1.92
C GLU A 14 53.89 1.33 -1.32
N LEU A 15 54.30 0.53 -0.33
CA LEU A 15 53.39 -0.39 0.38
C LEU A 15 52.27 0.36 1.11
N ILE A 16 52.58 1.50 1.71
CA ILE A 16 51.57 2.34 2.37
C ILE A 16 50.56 2.89 1.34
N VAL A 17 51.04 3.38 0.19
CA VAL A 17 50.17 3.89 -0.88
C VAL A 17 49.28 2.77 -1.45
N LEU A 18 49.82 1.57 -1.69
CA LEU A 18 49.05 0.42 -2.14
C LEU A 18 47.97 0.00 -1.12
N SER A 19 48.29 0.02 0.16
CA SER A 19 47.33 -0.27 1.23
C SER A 19 46.18 0.74 1.27
N LEU A 20 46.47 2.03 1.05
CA LEU A 20 45.45 3.09 1.04
C LEU A 20 44.54 3.00 -0.19
N LEU A 21 45.11 2.73 -1.37
CA LEU A 21 44.35 2.54 -2.60
C LEU A 21 43.42 1.32 -2.51
N SER A 22 43.93 0.18 -2.03
CA SER A 22 43.12 -1.02 -1.79
C SER A 22 41.94 -0.73 -0.85
N SER A 23 42.21 -0.04 0.27
CA SER A 23 41.17 0.34 1.23
C SER A 23 40.10 1.25 0.62
N PHE A 24 40.48 2.15 -0.28
CA PHE A 24 39.57 3.06 -0.97
C PHE A 24 38.66 2.30 -1.95
N ILE A 25 39.23 1.40 -2.76
CA ILE A 25 38.47 0.58 -3.70
C ILE A 25 37.48 -0.35 -2.98
N ILE A 26 37.88 -0.97 -1.88
CA ILE A 26 37.00 -1.83 -1.07
C ILE A 26 35.82 -1.02 -0.49
N LYS A 27 36.07 0.19 0.04
CA LYS A 27 34.99 1.06 0.54
C LYS A 27 34.00 1.45 -0.56
N GLN A 28 34.50 1.75 -1.76
CA GLN A 28 33.64 2.09 -2.89
C GLN A 28 32.77 0.89 -3.31
N SER A 29 33.35 -0.31 -3.41
CA SER A 29 32.63 -1.56 -3.72
C SER A 29 31.55 -1.88 -2.69
N LEU A 30 31.86 -1.78 -1.39
CA LEU A 30 30.89 -2.04 -0.31
C LEU A 30 29.72 -1.05 -0.34
N ASN A 31 29.97 0.23 -0.62
CA ASN A 31 28.92 1.24 -0.72
C ASN A 31 28.01 0.99 -1.94
N THR A 32 28.57 0.57 -3.08
CA THR A 32 27.78 0.23 -4.28
C THR A 32 26.92 -1.02 -4.06
N GLU A 33 27.45 -2.05 -3.39
CA GLU A 33 26.66 -3.22 -3.02
C GLU A 33 25.54 -2.89 -2.02
N ALA A 34 25.81 -2.04 -1.03
CA ALA A 34 24.80 -1.59 -0.07
C ALA A 34 23.65 -0.83 -0.77
N ALA A 35 23.98 0.08 -1.69
CA ALA A 35 23.01 0.83 -2.48
C ALA A 35 22.21 -0.07 -3.44
N PHE A 36 22.85 -1.09 -4.03
CA PHE A 36 22.18 -2.08 -4.88
C PHE A 36 21.22 -2.96 -4.07
N ARG A 37 21.66 -3.43 -2.88
CA ARG A 37 20.79 -4.19 -1.97
C ARG A 37 19.61 -3.34 -1.50
N SER A 38 19.81 -2.09 -1.10
CA SER A 38 18.69 -1.21 -0.72
C SER A 38 17.71 -0.98 -1.86
N ALA A 39 18.20 -0.78 -3.09
CA ALA A 39 17.35 -0.62 -4.27
C ALA A 39 16.61 -1.92 -4.67
N ALA A 40 17.20 -3.09 -4.41
CA ALA A 40 16.57 -4.39 -4.65
C ALA A 40 15.47 -4.71 -3.60
N TYR A 41 15.65 -4.30 -2.34
CA TYR A 41 14.63 -4.47 -1.30
C TYR A 41 13.36 -3.63 -1.53
N ASP A 42 13.48 -2.51 -2.24
CA ASP A 42 12.37 -1.58 -2.50
C ASP A 42 11.59 -1.90 -3.79
N LYS A 43 12.14 -2.71 -4.70
CA LYS A 43 11.54 -2.95 -6.03
C LYS A 43 10.60 -4.13 -6.16
N GLU A 44 10.55 -5.07 -5.21
CA GLU A 44 9.75 -6.31 -5.39
C GLU A 44 9.11 -6.79 -4.09
N LYS A 45 8.34 -5.92 -3.45
CA LYS A 45 7.36 -6.37 -2.45
C LYS A 45 5.96 -6.12 -2.95
N ASP A 46 5.59 -6.85 -4.00
CA ASP A 46 4.21 -7.09 -4.38
C ASP A 46 3.54 -7.92 -3.27
N PHE A 47 3.23 -7.26 -2.17
CA PHE A 47 2.38 -7.85 -1.15
C PHE A 47 0.96 -7.91 -1.68
N ILE A 48 0.28 -9.03 -1.41
CA ILE A 48 -1.17 -9.09 -1.51
C ILE A 48 -1.70 -8.09 -0.48
N LYS A 49 -2.24 -6.97 -0.96
CA LYS A 49 -2.93 -5.99 -0.13
C LYS A 49 -4.34 -6.51 0.14
N TRP A 50 -4.57 -7.06 1.33
CA TRP A 50 -5.92 -7.37 1.81
C TRP A 50 -6.39 -6.29 2.79
N VAL A 51 -7.68 -5.98 2.73
CA VAL A 51 -8.34 -5.13 3.72
C VAL A 51 -9.35 -6.02 4.45
N SER A 52 -9.29 -6.03 5.78
CA SER A 52 -10.33 -6.66 6.59
C SER A 52 -11.61 -5.83 6.45
N PHE A 53 -12.65 -6.42 5.86
CA PHE A 53 -13.95 -5.79 5.69
C PHE A 53 -14.93 -6.32 6.73
N ASP A 54 -14.75 -5.86 7.97
CA ASP A 54 -15.51 -6.32 9.14
C ASP A 54 -16.86 -5.61 9.23
N VAL A 55 -17.78 -6.00 8.35
CA VAL A 55 -19.16 -5.49 8.33
C VAL A 55 -19.91 -6.01 9.55
N SER A 56 -20.60 -5.12 10.27
CA SER A 56 -21.48 -5.55 11.37
C SER A 56 -22.61 -6.46 10.85
N CYS A 57 -22.99 -7.50 11.59
CA CYS A 57 -24.06 -8.42 11.18
C CYS A 57 -25.36 -7.69 10.82
N LYS A 58 -25.68 -6.59 11.50
CA LYS A 58 -26.85 -5.75 11.22
C LYS A 58 -26.78 -5.08 9.85
N ALA A 59 -25.62 -4.54 9.49
CA ALA A 59 -25.42 -3.90 8.19
C ALA A 59 -25.48 -4.93 7.06
N LEU A 60 -24.88 -6.11 7.28
CA LEU A 60 -24.87 -7.21 6.34
C LEU A 60 -26.27 -7.74 6.05
N ASP A 61 -27.02 -8.07 7.11
CA ASP A 61 -28.39 -8.58 7.00
C ASP A 61 -29.31 -7.58 6.27
N LYS A 62 -29.20 -6.29 6.61
CA LYS A 62 -29.99 -5.25 5.95
C LYS A 62 -29.65 -5.10 4.47
N ALA A 63 -28.36 -5.07 4.12
CA ALA A 63 -27.93 -4.97 2.72
C ALA A 63 -28.38 -6.19 1.91
N TYR A 64 -28.23 -7.38 2.48
CA TYR A 64 -28.67 -8.63 1.88
C TYR A 64 -30.18 -8.66 1.62
N GLN A 65 -31.00 -8.23 2.59
CA GLN A 65 -32.45 -8.13 2.39
C GLN A 65 -32.81 -7.18 1.25
N TYR A 66 -32.17 -6.01 1.18
CA TYR A 66 -32.43 -5.06 0.09
C TYR A 66 -32.06 -5.62 -1.28
N ASP A 67 -30.93 -6.30 -1.39
CA ASP A 67 -30.50 -6.97 -2.61
C ASP A 67 -31.56 -7.99 -3.07
N VAL A 68 -31.85 -9.00 -2.24
CA VAL A 68 -32.79 -10.08 -2.59
C VAL A 68 -34.18 -9.55 -2.95
N ASN A 69 -34.69 -8.59 -2.18
CA ASN A 69 -36.04 -8.06 -2.40
C ASN A 69 -36.12 -7.19 -3.67
N SER A 70 -35.03 -6.53 -4.05
CA SER A 70 -34.98 -5.65 -5.22
C SER A 70 -34.85 -6.38 -6.55
N GLN A 71 -34.56 -7.69 -6.57
CA GLN A 71 -34.36 -8.45 -7.81
C GLN A 71 -35.60 -8.50 -8.72
N THR A 72 -36.79 -8.28 -8.15
CA THR A 72 -38.06 -8.18 -8.89
C THR A 72 -38.52 -6.74 -9.12
N GLU A 73 -37.79 -5.76 -8.63
CA GLU A 73 -38.08 -4.33 -8.80
C GLU A 73 -37.46 -3.79 -10.10
N GLU A 74 -37.81 -2.55 -10.47
CA GLU A 74 -37.25 -1.91 -11.67
C GLU A 74 -35.73 -1.66 -11.55
N ILE A 75 -35.24 -1.45 -10.32
CA ILE A 75 -33.84 -1.18 -10.03
C ILE A 75 -33.32 -2.25 -9.07
N PRO A 76 -32.60 -3.27 -9.58
CA PRO A 76 -31.95 -4.24 -8.71
C PRO A 76 -30.80 -3.57 -7.96
N LEU A 77 -30.70 -3.87 -6.66
CA LEU A 77 -29.66 -3.40 -5.76
C LEU A 77 -28.65 -4.51 -5.52
N ASN A 78 -27.39 -4.14 -5.32
CA ASN A 78 -26.32 -5.07 -4.98
C ASN A 78 -25.82 -4.79 -3.57
N TRP A 79 -25.94 -5.77 -2.68
CA TRP A 79 -25.50 -5.66 -1.29
C TRP A 79 -24.01 -5.28 -1.16
N ILE A 80 -23.14 -5.73 -2.08
CA ILE A 80 -21.71 -5.41 -2.08
C ILE A 80 -21.51 -3.91 -2.31
N GLU A 81 -22.23 -3.32 -3.26
CA GLU A 81 -22.11 -1.89 -3.57
C GLU A 81 -22.66 -1.03 -2.42
N LEU A 82 -23.80 -1.43 -1.85
CA LEU A 82 -24.38 -0.74 -0.69
C LEU A 82 -23.39 -0.73 0.50
N LEU A 83 -22.76 -1.88 0.77
CA LEU A 83 -21.77 -2.00 1.83
C LEU A 83 -20.48 -1.27 1.49
N ALA A 84 -20.00 -1.32 0.26
CA ALA A 84 -18.80 -0.61 -0.17
C ALA A 84 -18.96 0.91 -0.04
N TYR A 85 -20.10 1.45 -0.48
CA TYR A 85 -20.43 2.86 -0.32
C TYR A 85 -20.43 3.28 1.15
N LEU A 86 -21.12 2.54 2.02
CA LEU A 86 -21.14 2.83 3.45
C LEU A 86 -19.77 2.64 4.11
N GLY A 87 -19.01 1.64 3.68
CA GLY A 87 -17.64 1.38 4.11
C GLY A 87 -16.75 2.58 3.81
N ALA A 88 -16.76 3.08 2.56
CA ALA A 88 -16.03 4.28 2.18
C ALA A 88 -16.48 5.51 2.99
N LYS A 89 -17.80 5.70 3.18
CA LYS A 89 -18.37 6.79 3.98
C LYS A 89 -17.91 6.77 5.44
N TYR A 90 -17.68 5.60 6.02
CA TYR A 90 -17.22 5.46 7.40
C TYR A 90 -15.70 5.32 7.55
N GLY A 91 -14.94 5.28 6.45
CA GLY A 91 -13.51 4.98 6.47
C GLY A 91 -13.19 3.53 6.87
N GLY A 92 -14.08 2.59 6.54
CA GLY A 92 -13.99 1.17 6.90
C GLY A 92 -14.53 0.81 8.29
N ASP A 93 -14.90 1.80 9.11
CA ASP A 93 -15.36 1.56 10.49
C ASP A 93 -16.89 1.37 10.58
N PHE A 94 -17.33 0.11 10.53
CA PHE A 94 -18.74 -0.26 10.69
C PHE A 94 -19.26 -0.16 12.13
N SER A 95 -18.43 0.15 13.13
CA SER A 95 -18.94 0.49 14.47
C SER A 95 -19.81 1.75 14.45
N ARG A 96 -19.60 2.60 13.43
CA ARG A 96 -20.35 3.84 13.17
C ARG A 96 -21.61 3.61 12.34
N TYR A 97 -21.93 2.37 11.99
CA TYR A 97 -23.08 2.03 11.16
C TYR A 97 -24.39 2.53 11.77
N LYS A 98 -25.19 3.20 10.95
CA LYS A 98 -26.56 3.61 11.27
C LYS A 98 -27.48 3.08 10.18
N GLU A 99 -28.51 2.33 10.57
CA GLU A 99 -29.50 1.77 9.64
C GLU A 99 -30.13 2.85 8.74
N LYS A 100 -30.36 4.05 9.31
CA LYS A 100 -30.84 5.22 8.56
C LYS A 100 -30.02 5.52 7.30
N HIS A 101 -28.69 5.41 7.37
CA HIS A 101 -27.85 5.69 6.21
C HIS A 101 -28.01 4.64 5.09
N MET A 102 -28.28 3.38 5.45
CA MET A 102 -28.61 2.33 4.47
C MET A 102 -29.94 2.64 3.79
N THR A 103 -30.97 2.94 4.57
CA THR A 103 -32.30 3.27 4.03
C THR A 103 -32.29 4.54 3.18
N GLU A 104 -31.54 5.58 3.58
CA GLU A 104 -31.35 6.80 2.80
C GLU A 104 -30.66 6.50 1.45
N LEU A 105 -29.60 5.68 1.46
CA LEU A 105 -28.90 5.27 0.23
C LEU A 105 -29.83 4.50 -0.72
N VAL A 106 -30.51 3.48 -0.21
CA VAL A 106 -31.44 2.66 -1.00
C VAL A 106 -32.55 3.52 -1.60
N LYS A 107 -33.11 4.45 -0.81
CA LYS A 107 -34.15 5.36 -1.30
C LYS A 107 -33.67 6.23 -2.46
N LYS A 108 -32.45 6.78 -2.37
CA LYS A 108 -31.85 7.60 -3.44
C LYS A 108 -31.65 6.82 -4.74
N LEU A 109 -31.23 5.56 -4.63
CA LEU A 109 -31.03 4.68 -5.78
C LEU A 109 -32.37 4.28 -6.39
N GLN A 110 -33.34 3.88 -5.56
CA GLN A 110 -34.68 3.49 -6.01
C GLN A 110 -35.49 4.65 -6.61
N SER A 111 -35.29 5.88 -6.11
CA SER A 111 -35.96 7.07 -6.66
C SER A 111 -35.41 7.54 -8.00
N LYS A 112 -34.29 6.94 -8.48
CA LYS A 112 -33.53 7.39 -9.65
C LYS A 112 -33.03 8.83 -9.54
N GLU A 113 -33.03 9.41 -8.33
CA GLU A 113 -32.51 10.76 -8.10
C GLU A 113 -30.99 10.78 -8.23
N GLU A 114 -30.31 9.73 -7.76
CA GLU A 114 -28.86 9.58 -7.87
C GLU A 114 -28.50 8.13 -8.26
N THR A 115 -27.43 7.98 -9.02
CA THR A 115 -26.84 6.66 -9.34
C THR A 115 -25.65 6.36 -8.44
N MET A 116 -25.23 5.10 -8.39
CA MET A 116 -24.04 4.72 -7.62
C MET A 116 -22.81 5.51 -8.07
N GLU A 117 -22.63 5.70 -9.38
CA GLU A 117 -21.51 6.46 -9.95
C GLU A 117 -21.52 7.93 -9.53
N SER A 118 -22.70 8.56 -9.48
CA SER A 118 -22.84 9.94 -9.03
C SER A 118 -22.49 10.07 -7.54
N LEU A 119 -22.95 9.12 -6.73
CA LEU A 119 -22.74 9.08 -5.29
C LEU A 119 -21.27 8.83 -4.91
N THR A 120 -20.52 8.10 -5.73
CA THR A 120 -19.11 7.73 -5.45
C THR A 120 -18.09 8.62 -6.15
N LYS A 121 -18.50 9.63 -6.91
CA LYS A 121 -17.60 10.42 -7.78
C LYS A 121 -16.43 11.07 -7.03
N ASP A 122 -16.67 11.51 -5.80
CA ASP A 122 -15.70 12.26 -4.98
C ASP A 122 -15.27 11.49 -3.70
N MET A 123 -15.47 10.16 -3.66
CA MET A 123 -15.08 9.28 -2.55
C MET A 123 -13.71 8.64 -2.79
#